data_AF-A0A9J6AZ45-F1
#
_entry.id   AF-A0A9J6AZ45-F1
#
_cell.length_a   1.000
_cell.length_b   1.000
_cell.length_c   1.000
_cell.angle_alpha   90.00
_cell.angle_beta   90.00
_cell.angle_gamma   90.00
#
_symmetry.space_group_name_H-M   'P 1'
#
loop_
_entity.id
_entity.type
_entity.pdbx_description
1 polymer ?
#
loop_
_entity_poly.entity_id
_entity_poly.type
_entity_poly.pdbx_seq_one_letter_code
_entity_poly.pdbx_strand_id
1 'polypeptide(L)'
;MVNNTYLPSLRKLNLSYSERLMQTLDFMGMPTLEYLDLSNCSNLEEVPRSLGCLRKLIWLNLYHCECLKSFPCVNVEPLRFLDLRYCSSLEKFPEILGRMKPELEIKMSCSGIREIPSSIIEQHTC
;
A
#
# COMPACT_ATOMS: atom_id res chain seq x y z
N MET A 1 -11.82 21.11 5.99
CA MET A 1 -11.81 21.37 4.53
C MET A 1 -10.93 20.30 3.91
N VAL A 2 -11.48 19.42 3.07
CA VAL A 2 -10.71 18.36 2.39
C VAL A 2 -9.80 19.05 1.39
N ASN A 3 -8.50 19.05 1.68
CA ASN A 3 -7.50 19.69 0.84
C ASN A 3 -7.27 18.80 -0.39
N ASN A 4 -8.11 18.97 -1.42
CA ASN A 4 -8.07 18.12 -2.61
C ASN A 4 -6.89 18.55 -3.49
N THR A 5 -5.72 18.00 -3.18
CA THR A 5 -4.47 18.34 -3.86
C THR A 5 -4.48 17.65 -5.22
N TYR A 6 -4.73 18.41 -6.29
CA TYR A 6 -4.79 17.90 -7.65
C TYR A 6 -3.42 18.04 -8.33
N LEU A 7 -2.72 16.91 -8.51
CA LEU A 7 -1.39 16.81 -9.09
C LEU A 7 -1.40 15.77 -10.23
N PRO A 8 -2.01 16.12 -11.39
CA PRO A 8 -2.32 15.16 -12.46
C PRO A 8 -1.10 14.57 -13.17
N SER A 9 0.09 15.15 -12.95
CA SER A 9 1.35 14.69 -13.53
C SER A 9 2.29 14.08 -12.49
N LEU A 10 1.88 14.00 -11.22
CA LEU A 10 2.72 13.43 -10.17
C LEU A 10 2.85 11.92 -10.37
N ARG A 11 4.09 11.46 -10.50
CA ARG A 11 4.42 10.03 -10.66
C ARG A 11 5.03 9.40 -9.42
N LYS A 12 5.66 10.22 -8.57
CA LYS A 12 6.31 9.76 -7.35
C LYS A 12 5.89 10.64 -6.19
N LEU A 13 5.45 10.02 -5.10
CA LEU A 13 5.12 10.68 -3.86
C LEU A 13 5.92 10.00 -2.75
N ASN A 14 6.78 10.76 -2.09
CA ASN A 14 7.53 10.30 -0.92
C ASN A 14 7.02 11.06 0.30
N LEU A 15 6.44 10.31 1.23
CA LEU A 15 6.00 10.76 2.54
C LEU A 15 6.71 9.97 3.66
N SER A 16 7.79 9.26 3.34
CA SER A 16 8.53 8.45 4.30
C SER A 16 9.03 9.27 5.49
N TYR A 17 9.16 8.62 6.65
CA TYR A 17 9.56 9.22 7.92
C TYR A 17 8.63 10.35 8.41
N SER A 18 7.39 10.40 7.91
CA SER A 18 6.38 11.34 8.42
C SER A 18 5.78 10.79 9.71
N GLU A 19 6.52 10.86 10.81
CA GLU A 19 6.11 10.29 12.11
C GLU A 19 4.81 10.90 12.65
N ARG A 20 4.41 12.09 12.22
CA ARG A 20 3.13 12.72 12.63
C ARG A 20 1.95 12.38 11.71
N LEU A 21 2.19 11.63 10.63
CA LEU A 21 1.17 11.30 9.65
C LEU A 21 0.27 10.19 10.20
N MET A 22 -0.88 10.57 10.74
CA MET A 22 -1.89 9.62 11.22
C MET A 22 -2.74 9.04 10.09
N GLN A 23 -2.99 9.86 9.06
CA GLN A 23 -3.83 9.55 7.91
C GLN A 23 -3.25 10.27 6.68
N THR A 24 -3.31 9.65 5.51
CA THR A 24 -2.87 10.32 4.27
C THR A 24 -3.99 11.14 3.64
N LEU A 25 -3.60 12.10 2.78
CA LEU A 25 -4.53 12.75 1.86
C LEU A 25 -5.07 11.74 0.84
N ASP A 26 -6.25 12.04 0.29
CA ASP A 26 -6.84 11.28 -0.81
C ASP A 26 -5.92 11.27 -2.04
N PHE A 27 -5.71 10.10 -2.65
CA PHE A 27 -4.92 9.93 -3.88
C PHE A 27 -5.68 10.18 -5.19
N MET A 28 -6.99 10.50 -5.17
CA MET A 28 -7.78 10.77 -6.37
C MET A 28 -7.22 11.90 -7.24
N GLY A 29 -6.53 12.88 -6.63
CA GLY A 29 -5.89 13.97 -7.34
C GLY A 29 -4.59 13.60 -8.06
N MET A 30 -4.11 12.35 -7.93
CA MET A 30 -2.83 11.87 -8.47
C MET A 30 -3.02 10.64 -9.38
N PRO A 31 -3.81 10.74 -10.47
CA PRO A 31 -4.13 9.60 -11.34
C PRO A 31 -2.92 8.97 -12.05
N THR A 32 -1.79 9.67 -12.07
CA THR A 32 -0.53 9.20 -12.68
C THR A 32 0.47 8.61 -11.70
N LEU A 33 0.09 8.44 -10.42
CA LEU A 33 1.02 7.98 -9.40
C LEU A 33 1.51 6.56 -9.68
N GLU A 34 2.82 6.40 -9.70
CA GLU A 34 3.52 5.13 -9.97
C GLU A 34 4.29 4.64 -8.75
N TYR A 35 4.80 5.54 -7.91
CA TYR A 35 5.58 5.23 -6.72
C TYR A 35 5.03 5.97 -5.51
N LEU A 36 4.69 5.23 -4.47
CA LEU A 36 4.23 5.76 -3.19
C LEU A 36 5.10 5.20 -2.07
N ASP A 37 5.87 6.08 -1.44
CA ASP A 37 6.66 5.74 -0.25
C ASP A 37 6.02 6.34 1.01
N LEU A 38 5.55 5.46 1.88
CA LEU A 38 4.99 5.76 3.19
C LEU A 38 5.82 5.12 4.32
N SER A 39 7.03 4.63 4.01
CA SER A 39 7.84 3.91 4.99
C SER A 39 8.20 4.76 6.20
N ASN A 40 8.31 4.13 7.36
CA ASN A 40 8.61 4.76 8.65
C ASN A 40 7.57 5.84 9.06
N CYS A 41 6.37 5.83 8.49
CA CYS A 41 5.22 6.54 9.06
C CYS A 41 4.63 5.69 10.18
N SER A 42 5.31 5.61 11.32
CA SER A 42 4.98 4.70 12.43
C SER A 42 3.59 4.94 13.02
N ASN A 43 3.11 6.18 13.03
CA ASN A 43 1.79 6.55 13.52
C ASN A 43 0.68 6.49 12.45
N LEU A 44 0.97 6.06 11.22
CA LEU A 44 -0.04 5.93 10.17
C LEU A 44 -1.03 4.83 10.51
N GLU A 45 -2.30 5.17 10.72
CA GLU A 45 -3.33 4.22 11.10
C GLU A 45 -4.10 3.63 9.90
N GLU A 46 -4.27 4.44 8.85
CA GLU A 46 -5.05 4.11 7.67
C GLU A 46 -4.51 4.75 6.38
N VAL A 47 -4.78 4.07 5.25
CA VAL A 47 -4.54 4.56 3.90
C VAL A 47 -5.90 4.68 3.19
N PRO A 48 -6.18 5.77 2.44
CA PRO A 48 -7.50 6.03 1.86
C PRO A 48 -7.88 5.03 0.78
N ARG A 49 -9.21 4.88 0.59
CA ARG A 49 -9.83 3.98 -0.41
C ARG A 49 -9.38 4.23 -1.85
N SER A 50 -8.97 5.45 -2.15
CA SER A 50 -8.45 5.82 -3.46
C SER A 50 -7.13 5.15 -3.83
N LEU A 51 -6.42 4.52 -2.89
CA LEU A 51 -5.26 3.67 -3.19
C LEU A 51 -5.63 2.59 -4.21
N GLY A 52 -6.78 1.94 -4.04
CA GLY A 52 -7.28 0.91 -4.97
C GLY A 52 -7.63 1.46 -6.36
N CYS A 53 -7.81 2.78 -6.49
CA CYS A 53 -8.09 3.44 -7.76
C CYS A 53 -6.82 3.80 -8.56
N LEU A 54 -5.63 3.65 -7.98
CA LEU A 54 -4.37 3.99 -8.63
C LEU A 54 -3.97 2.94 -9.67
N ARG A 55 -4.47 3.11 -10.90
CA ARG A 55 -4.24 2.19 -12.04
C ARG A 55 -2.80 2.15 -12.55
N LYS A 56 -1.93 3.04 -12.08
CA LYS A 56 -0.53 3.15 -12.50
C LYS A 56 0.46 2.86 -11.37
N LEU A 57 -0.01 2.50 -10.16
CA LEU A 57 0.87 2.28 -9.02
C LEU A 57 1.70 1.00 -9.22
N ILE A 58 3.01 1.17 -9.39
CA ILE A 58 3.96 0.08 -9.64
C ILE A 58 4.65 -0.33 -8.33
N TRP A 59 4.82 0.62 -7.41
CA TRP A 59 5.60 0.41 -6.18
C TRP A 59 4.91 1.07 -4.99
N LEU A 60 4.66 0.27 -3.95
CA LEU A 60 4.07 0.70 -2.69
C LEU A 60 4.94 0.22 -1.52
N ASN A 61 5.40 1.17 -0.70
CA ASN A 61 6.20 0.87 0.49
C ASN A 61 5.52 1.41 1.74
N LEU A 62 5.17 0.49 2.62
CA LEU A 62 4.60 0.73 3.96
C LEU A 62 5.51 0.13 5.04
N TYR A 63 6.80 -0.11 4.72
CA TYR A 63 7.78 -0.61 5.66
C TYR A 63 7.74 0.17 6.97
N HIS A 64 7.61 -0.52 8.11
CA HIS A 64 7.63 0.09 9.45
C HIS A 64 6.50 1.12 9.69
N CYS A 65 5.32 0.89 9.11
CA CYS A 65 4.06 1.52 9.52
C CYS A 65 3.40 0.71 10.65
N GLU A 66 3.94 0.83 11.86
CA GLU A 66 3.57 -0.03 13.00
C GLU A 66 2.09 0.11 13.42
N CYS A 67 1.55 1.32 13.40
CA CYS A 67 0.15 1.60 13.76
C CYS A 67 -0.85 1.32 12.62
N LEU A 68 -0.41 0.85 11.45
CA LEU A 68 -1.30 0.62 10.31
C LEU A 68 -2.21 -0.57 10.61
N LYS A 69 -3.49 -0.30 10.86
CA LYS A 69 -4.47 -1.33 11.24
C LYS A 69 -5.11 -2.01 10.04
N SER A 70 -5.33 -1.23 8.99
CA SER A 70 -5.97 -1.71 7.77
C SER A 70 -5.64 -0.79 6.60
N PHE A 71 -5.75 -1.33 5.40
CA PHE A 71 -5.87 -0.53 4.20
C PHE A 71 -6.77 -1.25 3.19
N PRO A 72 -7.54 -0.49 2.38
CA PRO A 72 -8.82 -0.96 1.85
C PRO A 72 -8.64 -2.01 0.77
N CYS A 73 -8.05 -1.64 -0.36
CA CYS A 73 -7.75 -2.56 -1.44
C CYS A 73 -6.58 -2.05 -2.26
N VAL A 74 -5.90 -2.98 -2.93
CA VAL A 74 -4.73 -2.70 -3.78
C VAL A 74 -4.98 -3.25 -5.17
N ASN A 75 -4.84 -2.40 -6.18
CA ASN A 75 -4.79 -2.87 -7.55
C ASN A 75 -3.42 -3.48 -7.85
N VAL A 76 -3.37 -4.80 -8.02
CA VAL A 76 -2.13 -5.54 -8.25
C VAL A 76 -1.78 -5.69 -9.73
N GLU A 77 -2.65 -5.29 -10.67
CA GLU A 77 -2.34 -5.39 -12.09
C GLU A 77 -1.10 -4.56 -12.51
N PRO A 78 -0.94 -3.29 -12.08
CA PRO A 78 0.27 -2.52 -12.34
C PRO A 78 1.40 -2.79 -11.33
N LEU A 79 1.06 -3.30 -10.14
CA LEU A 79 1.97 -3.39 -9.00
C LEU A 79 3.04 -4.46 -9.24
N ARG A 80 4.29 -4.10 -8.91
CA ARG A 80 5.45 -4.99 -8.96
C ARG A 80 6.09 -5.18 -7.58
N PHE A 81 5.80 -4.28 -6.64
CA PHE A 81 6.38 -4.33 -5.31
C PHE A 81 5.41 -3.82 -4.25
N LEU A 82 5.26 -4.59 -3.17
CA LEU A 82 4.51 -4.26 -1.97
C LEU A 82 5.33 -4.62 -0.72
N ASP A 83 5.70 -3.61 0.08
CA ASP A 83 6.38 -3.83 1.37
C ASP A 83 5.45 -3.50 2.53
N LEU A 84 5.16 -4.51 3.35
CA LEU A 84 4.35 -4.49 4.57
C LEU A 84 5.18 -4.98 5.78
N ARG A 85 6.51 -5.05 5.66
CA ARG A 85 7.35 -5.51 6.77
C ARG A 85 7.23 -4.56 7.95
N TYR A 86 7.24 -5.10 9.16
CA TYR A 86 7.10 -4.34 10.41
C TYR A 86 5.78 -3.57 10.55
N CYS A 87 4.74 -3.90 9.78
CA CYS A 87 3.37 -3.45 10.02
C CYS A 87 2.70 -4.33 11.10
N SER A 88 3.14 -4.19 12.35
CA SER A 88 2.73 -5.09 13.45
C SER A 88 1.24 -5.02 13.80
N SER A 89 0.58 -3.88 13.60
CA SER A 89 -0.87 -3.73 13.81
C SER A 89 -1.74 -4.18 12.63
N LEU A 90 -1.13 -4.54 11.49
CA LEU A 90 -1.86 -4.95 10.29
C LEU A 90 -2.21 -6.43 10.39
N GLU A 91 -3.39 -6.76 10.90
CA GLU A 91 -3.78 -8.15 11.18
C GLU A 91 -4.28 -8.92 9.95
N LYS A 92 -4.75 -8.20 8.92
CA LYS A 92 -5.35 -8.76 7.72
C LYS A 92 -4.61 -8.29 6.47
N PHE A 93 -4.41 -9.20 5.54
CA PHE A 93 -3.93 -8.85 4.20
C PHE A 93 -4.99 -8.00 3.47
N PRO A 94 -4.59 -6.96 2.69
CA PRO A 94 -5.55 -6.12 1.96
C PRO A 94 -6.36 -6.91 0.92
N GLU A 95 -7.56 -6.44 0.61
CA GLU A 95 -8.28 -6.94 -0.57
C GLU A 95 -7.48 -6.66 -1.85
N ILE A 96 -7.43 -7.63 -2.75
CA ILE A 96 -6.69 -7.55 -4.00
C ILE A 96 -7.67 -7.26 -5.14
N LEU A 97 -7.38 -6.23 -5.93
CA LEU A 97 -8.06 -5.94 -7.19
C LEU A 97 -7.17 -6.37 -8.37
N GLY A 98 -7.75 -7.17 -9.26
CA GLY A 98 -7.07 -7.64 -10.47
C GLY A 98 -6.27 -8.92 -10.28
N ARG A 99 -5.55 -9.33 -11.34
CA ARG A 99 -4.82 -10.59 -11.36
C ARG A 99 -3.37 -10.41 -10.89
N MET A 100 -2.99 -11.14 -9.85
CA MET A 100 -1.60 -11.20 -9.40
C MET A 100 -0.70 -11.75 -10.50
N LYS A 101 0.42 -11.06 -10.73
CA LYS A 101 1.44 -11.46 -11.69
C LYS A 101 2.61 -12.12 -10.96
N PRO A 102 3.30 -13.10 -11.57
CA PRO A 102 4.46 -13.77 -10.95
C PRO A 102 5.60 -12.83 -10.56
N GLU A 103 5.70 -11.65 -11.20
CA GLU A 103 6.73 -10.66 -10.92
C GLU A 103 6.41 -9.76 -9.72
N LEU A 104 5.23 -9.90 -9.10
CA LEU A 104 4.85 -9.12 -7.93
C LEU A 104 5.61 -9.62 -6.69
N GLU A 105 6.54 -8.80 -6.21
CA GLU A 105 7.25 -9.05 -4.96
C GLU A 105 6.45 -8.50 -3.77
N ILE A 106 6.11 -9.37 -2.81
CA ILE A 106 5.41 -8.99 -1.58
C ILE A 106 6.28 -9.33 -0.39
N LYS A 107 6.56 -8.34 0.46
CA LYS A 107 7.29 -8.51 1.72
C LYS A 107 6.37 -8.21 2.88
N MET A 108 6.26 -9.11 3.85
CA MET A 108 5.37 -8.94 5.00
C MET A 108 5.92 -9.56 6.29
N SER A 109 7.22 -9.86 6.35
CA SER A 109 7.87 -10.34 7.57
C SER A 109 7.68 -9.33 8.72
N CYS A 110 7.44 -9.83 9.93
CA CYS A 110 7.18 -9.00 11.12
C CYS A 110 5.91 -8.13 11.02
N SER A 111 4.96 -8.47 10.14
CA SER A 111 3.60 -7.90 10.17
C SER A 111 2.69 -8.69 11.13
N GLY A 112 1.54 -8.09 11.46
CA GLY A 112 0.48 -8.77 12.22
C GLY A 112 -0.34 -9.76 11.40
N ILE A 113 -0.05 -9.92 10.10
CA ILE A 113 -0.90 -10.65 9.14
C ILE A 113 -0.89 -12.14 9.46
N ARG A 114 -2.08 -12.70 9.75
CA ARG A 114 -2.26 -14.12 10.06
C ARG A 114 -2.88 -14.93 8.91
N GLU A 115 -3.61 -14.24 8.04
CA GLU A 115 -4.32 -14.84 6.91
C GLU A 115 -3.78 -14.25 5.61
N ILE A 116 -3.37 -15.13 4.71
CA ILE A 116 -2.92 -14.78 3.36
C ILE A 116 -4.03 -15.24 2.39
N PRO A 117 -4.53 -14.38 1.48
CA PRO A 117 -5.53 -14.81 0.52
C PRO A 117 -5.00 -15.97 -0.33
N SER A 118 -5.88 -16.94 -0.60
CA SER A 118 -5.57 -18.17 -1.33
C SER A 118 -4.93 -17.92 -2.70
N SER A 119 -5.22 -16.77 -3.33
CA SER A 119 -4.60 -16.31 -4.58
C SER A 119 -3.08 -16.12 -4.51
N ILE A 120 -2.49 -15.97 -3.32
CA ILE A 120 -1.04 -15.91 -3.09
C ILE A 120 -0.46 -17.33 -2.89
N ILE A 121 -1.24 -18.25 -2.32
CA ILE A 121 -0.78 -19.60 -1.93
C ILE A 121 -0.60 -20.51 -3.16
N GLU A 122 -1.33 -20.28 -4.25
CA GLU A 122 -1.21 -21.05 -5.49
C GLU A 122 0.11 -20.84 -6.27
N GLN A 123 0.99 -19.93 -5.86
CA GLN A 123 2.26 -19.63 -6.57
C GLN A 123 3.52 -20.16 -5.87
N HIS A 124 3.39 -20.85 -4.74
CA HIS A 124 4.53 -21.40 -3.97
C HIS A 124 4.41 -22.89 -3.64
N THR A 125 3.73 -23.67 -4.49
CA THR A 125 3.88 -25.14 -4.48
C THR A 125 4.88 -25.57 -5.54
N CYS A 126 6.13 -25.78 -5.10
CA CYS A 126 7.03 -26.78 -5.66
C CYS A 126 7.28 -27.81 -4.55
#